data_AF-A0A7V6QLG4-F1
#
_entry.id   AF-A0A7V6QLG4-F1
#
_cell.length_a   1.000
_cell.length_b   1.000
_cell.length_c   1.000
_cell.angle_alpha   90.00
_cell.angle_beta   90.00
_cell.angle_gamma   90.00
#
_symmetry.space_group_name_H-M   'P 1'
#
loop_
_entity.id
_entity.type
_entity.pdbx_description
1 polymer ?
#
loop_
_entity_poly.entity_id
_entity_poly.type
_entity_poly.pdbx_seq_one_letter_code
_entity_poly.pdbx_strand_id
1 'polypeptide(L)'
;MEINFGFTFNAIAILTGIFAWGVIAFFTYRIYKKQIEKPKIWKIIIVIFVGIFSFSINWNMFDTMLKFPILPLGVWILYFVLKGKDERWQTYRSFAWLGFWANFLFLASTLFAIPIHQAVYPKDEPTTYISNIENASIINIHPSAKEQSLNKESLLKQLQTMKQETIYSDQWYEDTYMNAESNKRSERFPYQLIGTSSKWGSGLHTIIFIEDDGKGILLSTPKKQLYFRSEDSLIEGME
;
A
#
# COMPACT_ATOMS: atom_id res chain seq x y z
N MET A 1 21.78 4.30 13.34
CA MET A 1 20.57 3.52 13.67
C MET A 1 19.39 4.35 13.20
N GLU A 2 18.97 4.15 11.95
CA GLU A 2 17.80 4.85 11.41
C GLU A 2 16.54 4.18 11.94
N ILE A 3 15.76 4.91 12.71
CA ILE A 3 14.43 4.46 13.15
C ILE A 3 13.52 4.60 11.93
N ASN A 4 13.46 3.54 11.13
CA ASN A 4 12.51 3.45 10.03
C ASN A 4 11.14 3.13 10.63
N PHE A 5 10.37 4.17 10.95
CA PHE A 5 8.95 4.02 11.23
C PHE A 5 8.32 3.47 9.95
N GLY A 6 7.99 2.18 9.92
CA GLY A 6 7.40 1.47 8.77
C GLY A 6 6.01 1.96 8.36
N PHE A 7 5.75 3.25 8.45
CA PHE A 7 4.58 3.92 7.91
C PHE A 7 4.70 4.00 6.39
N THR A 8 4.03 3.09 5.71
CA THR A 8 3.79 3.20 4.28
C THR A 8 2.74 4.28 4.05
N PHE A 9 3.16 5.44 3.55
CA PHE A 9 2.25 6.55 3.24
C PHE A 9 1.45 6.23 1.98
N ASN A 10 0.19 5.83 2.14
CA ASN A 10 -0.75 5.60 1.05
C ASN A 10 -1.78 6.73 0.96
N ALA A 11 -1.59 7.64 0.00
CA ALA A 11 -2.39 8.85 -0.13
C ALA A 11 -3.87 8.53 -0.40
N ILE A 12 -4.15 7.51 -1.22
CA ILE A 12 -5.51 7.12 -1.60
C ILE A 12 -6.27 6.54 -0.40
N ALA A 13 -5.63 5.67 0.38
CA ALA A 13 -6.22 5.14 1.60
C ALA A 13 -6.52 6.25 2.62
N ILE A 14 -5.61 7.23 2.77
CA ILE A 14 -5.80 8.37 3.66
C ILE A 14 -6.97 9.25 3.19
N LEU A 15 -7.02 9.60 1.90
CA LEU A 15 -8.09 10.45 1.35
C LEU A 15 -9.47 9.80 1.46
N THR A 16 -9.57 8.51 1.12
CA THR A 16 -10.83 7.76 1.26
C THR A 16 -11.24 7.60 2.73
N GLY A 17 -10.29 7.42 3.65
CA GLY A 17 -10.53 7.43 5.09
C GLY A 17 -11.03 8.78 5.62
N ILE A 18 -10.43 9.89 5.19
CA ILE A 18 -10.90 11.25 5.51
C ILE A 18 -12.32 11.47 5.00
N PHE A 19 -12.60 11.03 3.77
CA PHE A 19 -13.94 11.11 3.19
C PHE A 19 -14.97 10.32 4.03
N ALA A 20 -14.64 9.09 4.46
CA ALA A 20 -15.49 8.30 5.33
C ALA A 20 -15.80 9.03 6.66
N TRP A 21 -14.78 9.61 7.31
CA TRP A 21 -14.98 10.42 8.52
C TRP A 21 -15.84 11.65 8.28
N GLY A 22 -15.69 12.32 7.13
CA GLY A 22 -16.54 13.44 6.72
C GLY A 22 -18.01 13.04 6.60
N VAL A 23 -18.29 11.87 6.01
CA VAL A 23 -19.65 11.31 5.91
C VAL A 23 -20.22 10.98 7.30
N ILE A 24 -19.43 10.39 8.19
CA ILE A 24 -19.84 10.12 9.59
C ILE A 24 -20.17 11.43 10.32
N ALA A 25 -19.32 12.46 10.19
CA ALA A 25 -19.53 13.77 10.80
C ALA A 25 -20.81 14.43 10.27
N PHE A 26 -21.04 14.37 8.95
CA PHE A 26 -22.27 14.85 8.32
C PHE A 26 -23.52 14.16 8.87
N PHE A 27 -23.52 12.82 8.95
CA PHE A 27 -24.66 12.09 9.52
C PHE A 27 -24.84 12.35 11.02
N THR A 28 -23.75 12.50 11.77
CA THR A 28 -23.79 12.89 13.19
C THR A 28 -24.49 14.24 13.34
N TYR A 29 -24.09 15.24 12.56
CA TYR A 29 -24.73 16.56 12.56
C TYR A 29 -26.21 16.48 12.17
N ARG A 30 -26.55 15.70 11.13
CA ARG A 30 -27.94 15.52 10.69
C ARG A 30 -28.82 14.86 11.75
N ILE A 31 -28.32 13.85 12.44
CA ILE A 31 -29.03 13.19 13.55
C ILE A 31 -29.19 14.19 14.70
N TYR A 32 -28.12 14.90 15.08
CA TYR A 32 -28.13 15.88 16.16
C TYR A 32 -29.16 17.00 15.95
N LYS A 33 -29.26 17.54 14.73
CA LYS A 33 -30.22 18.60 14.40
C LYS A 33 -31.68 18.16 14.53
N LYS A 34 -31.97 16.86 14.39
CA LYS A 34 -33.33 16.30 14.46
C LYS A 34 -33.80 16.00 15.88
N GLN A 35 -32.92 16.05 16.88
CA GLN A 35 -33.30 15.74 18.26
C GLN A 35 -33.95 16.93 18.95
N ILE A 36 -35.06 16.67 19.65
CA ILE A 36 -35.79 17.65 20.45
C ILE A 36 -34.93 18.05 21.67
N GLU A 37 -34.42 17.06 22.39
CA GLU A 37 -33.45 17.24 23.46
C GLU A 37 -32.04 17.03 22.94
N LYS A 38 -31.16 18.02 23.12
CA LYS A 38 -29.80 17.99 22.58
C LYS A 38 -28.83 17.32 23.55
N PRO A 39 -28.29 16.11 23.24
CA PRO A 39 -27.27 15.49 24.07
C PRO A 39 -25.96 16.26 24.03
N LYS A 40 -25.13 16.09 25.07
CA LYS A 40 -23.79 16.71 25.13
C LYS A 40 -22.90 16.11 24.03
N ILE A 41 -22.25 16.97 23.24
CA ILE A 41 -21.46 16.56 22.06
C ILE A 41 -20.38 15.52 22.41
N TRP A 42 -19.64 15.70 23.52
CA TRP A 42 -18.62 14.73 23.92
C TRP A 42 -19.19 13.34 24.23
N LYS A 43 -20.43 13.23 24.74
CA LYS A 43 -21.10 11.94 24.95
C LYS A 43 -21.46 11.28 23.62
N ILE A 44 -21.85 12.06 22.62
CA ILE A 44 -22.13 11.56 21.26
C ILE A 44 -20.86 10.94 20.68
N ILE A 45 -19.73 11.64 20.80
CA ILE A 45 -18.43 11.17 20.32
C ILE A 45 -18.10 9.80 20.95
N ILE A 46 -18.19 9.69 22.28
CA ILE A 46 -17.97 8.41 22.99
C ILE A 46 -18.91 7.32 22.46
N VAL A 47 -20.21 7.62 22.32
CA VAL A 47 -21.21 6.65 21.85
C VAL A 47 -20.90 6.16 20.43
N ILE A 48 -20.45 7.03 19.54
CA ILE A 48 -20.04 6.64 18.18
C ILE A 48 -18.81 5.74 18.25
N PHE A 49 -17.77 6.13 19.00
CA PHE A 49 -16.55 5.32 19.14
C PHE A 49 -16.81 3.95 19.75
N VAL A 50 -17.66 3.88 20.78
CA VAL A 50 -18.08 2.59 21.35
C VAL A 50 -18.91 1.82 20.34
N GLY A 51 -19.79 2.48 19.58
CA GLY A 51 -20.61 1.85 18.53
C GLY A 51 -19.80 1.23 17.38
N ILE A 52 -18.60 1.73 17.10
CA ILE A 52 -17.70 1.17 16.07
C ILE A 52 -17.27 -0.26 16.44
N PHE A 53 -17.19 -0.62 17.72
CA PHE A 53 -16.82 -1.98 18.11
C PHE A 53 -17.78 -3.00 17.52
N SER A 54 -17.24 -3.90 16.71
CA SER A 54 -17.99 -4.95 16.05
C SER A 54 -17.20 -6.26 16.05
N PHE A 55 -17.93 -7.37 16.07
CA PHE A 55 -17.33 -8.65 15.71
C PHE A 55 -17.22 -8.71 14.19
N SER A 56 -16.03 -8.99 13.66
CA SER A 56 -15.76 -9.00 12.22
C SER A 56 -15.05 -10.27 11.78
N ILE A 57 -15.34 -10.70 10.54
CA ILE A 57 -14.56 -11.73 9.85
C ILE A 57 -13.55 -11.04 8.95
N ASN A 58 -12.32 -11.52 8.98
CA ASN A 58 -11.24 -11.01 8.16
C ASN A 58 -11.11 -11.87 6.90
N TRP A 59 -11.10 -11.25 5.73
CA TRP A 59 -10.88 -11.92 4.46
C TRP A 59 -9.81 -11.18 3.66
N ASN A 60 -8.74 -11.88 3.27
CA ASN A 60 -7.72 -11.34 2.40
C ASN A 60 -8.17 -11.41 0.93
N MET A 61 -8.32 -10.25 0.28
CA MET A 61 -8.72 -10.11 -1.12
C MET A 61 -7.98 -8.93 -1.75
N PHE A 62 -7.51 -9.05 -3.00
CA PHE A 62 -6.74 -8.01 -3.69
C PHE A 62 -5.53 -7.51 -2.88
N ASP A 63 -4.78 -8.43 -2.27
CA ASP A 63 -3.65 -8.15 -1.38
C ASP A 63 -3.99 -7.23 -0.18
N THR A 64 -5.25 -7.17 0.20
CA THR A 64 -5.77 -6.28 1.26
C THR A 64 -6.66 -7.08 2.21
N MET A 65 -6.48 -6.88 3.52
CA MET A 65 -7.30 -7.52 4.54
C MET A 65 -8.61 -6.76 4.75
N LEU A 66 -9.69 -7.28 4.19
CA LEU A 66 -11.04 -6.74 4.36
C LEU A 66 -11.66 -7.25 5.66
N LYS A 67 -12.30 -6.36 6.41
CA LYS A 67 -13.00 -6.69 7.66
C LYS A 67 -14.50 -6.53 7.46
N PHE A 68 -15.23 -7.64 7.52
CA PHE A 68 -16.68 -7.66 7.39
C PHE A 68 -17.32 -7.59 8.78
N PRO A 69 -17.97 -6.47 9.16
CA PRO A 69 -18.65 -6.36 10.45
C PRO A 69 -19.94 -7.20 10.43
N ILE A 70 -20.09 -8.10 11.40
CA ILE A 70 -21.24 -9.03 11.50
C ILE A 70 -22.12 -8.67 12.68
N LEU A 71 -21.54 -8.51 13.87
CA LEU A 71 -22.30 -8.27 15.10
C LEU A 71 -21.98 -6.90 15.71
N PRO A 72 -23.00 -6.12 16.10
CA PRO A 72 -22.85 -4.77 16.63
C PRO A 72 -22.54 -4.78 18.13
N LEU A 73 -21.40 -5.35 18.52
CA LEU A 73 -21.01 -5.54 19.93
C LEU A 73 -21.05 -4.23 20.73
N GLY A 74 -20.55 -3.14 20.16
CA GLY A 74 -20.59 -1.81 20.76
C GLY A 74 -21.99 -1.30 21.04
N VAL A 75 -22.94 -1.57 20.13
CA VAL A 75 -24.35 -1.21 20.29
C VAL A 75 -24.98 -2.02 21.42
N TRP A 76 -24.67 -3.32 21.52
CA TRP A 76 -25.15 -4.15 22.63
C TRP A 76 -24.63 -3.67 23.97
N ILE A 77 -23.33 -3.35 24.07
CA ILE A 77 -22.73 -2.78 25.29
C ILE A 77 -23.46 -1.50 25.69
N LEU A 78 -23.65 -0.56 24.75
CA LEU A 78 -24.34 0.70 25.00
C LEU A 78 -25.80 0.50 25.39
N TYR A 79 -26.49 -0.47 24.78
CA TYR A 79 -27.85 -0.81 25.15
C TYR A 79 -27.93 -1.25 26.61
N PHE A 80 -27.10 -2.20 27.04
CA PHE A 80 -27.11 -2.66 28.44
C PHE A 80 -26.79 -1.54 29.44
N VAL A 81 -25.84 -0.66 29.11
CA VAL A 81 -25.46 0.46 30.00
C VAL A 81 -26.53 1.56 30.07
N LEU A 82 -27.21 1.85 28.96
CA LEU A 82 -28.14 2.98 28.86
C LEU A 82 -29.63 2.61 29.01
N LYS A 83 -29.98 1.32 29.03
CA LYS A 83 -31.37 0.83 29.16
C LYS A 83 -32.03 1.21 30.50
N GLY A 84 -31.23 1.41 31.55
CA GLY A 84 -31.75 1.44 32.93
C GLY A 84 -32.46 2.71 33.41
N LYS A 85 -32.22 3.91 32.83
CA LYS A 85 -32.80 5.19 33.34
C LYS A 85 -33.05 6.24 32.24
N ASP A 86 -34.14 7.00 32.40
CA ASP A 86 -34.47 8.28 31.74
C ASP A 86 -34.51 8.29 30.19
N GLU A 87 -34.99 7.22 29.55
CA GLU A 87 -35.04 7.12 28.08
C GLU A 87 -33.71 7.40 27.34
N ARG A 88 -32.57 7.39 28.07
CA ARG A 88 -31.24 7.76 27.53
C ARG A 88 -30.86 6.93 26.33
N TRP A 89 -31.22 5.65 26.33
CA TRP A 89 -31.04 4.79 25.17
C TRP A 89 -31.70 5.37 23.91
N GLN A 90 -32.92 5.90 23.99
CA GLN A 90 -33.61 6.45 22.83
C GLN A 90 -32.87 7.67 22.26
N THR A 91 -32.33 8.53 23.14
CA THR A 91 -31.52 9.69 22.73
C THR A 91 -30.23 9.27 22.01
N TYR A 92 -29.53 8.24 22.50
CA TYR A 92 -28.21 7.86 21.98
C TYR A 92 -28.21 6.73 20.94
N ARG A 93 -29.33 6.01 20.79
CA ARG A 93 -29.46 4.83 19.91
C ARG A 93 -29.00 5.11 18.48
N SER A 94 -29.45 6.22 17.89
CA SER A 94 -29.11 6.57 16.50
C SER A 94 -27.61 6.79 16.31
N PHE A 95 -26.92 7.34 17.31
CA PHE A 95 -25.46 7.54 17.27
C PHE A 95 -24.70 6.22 17.47
N ALA A 96 -25.20 5.32 18.33
CA ALA A 96 -24.61 4.00 18.52
C ALA A 96 -24.66 3.19 17.21
N TRP A 97 -25.82 3.19 16.55
CA TRP A 97 -25.99 2.55 15.25
C TRP A 97 -25.16 3.23 14.16
N LEU A 98 -25.02 4.56 14.17
CA LEU A 98 -24.11 5.25 13.25
C LEU A 98 -22.67 4.77 13.41
N GLY A 99 -22.21 4.58 14.66
CA GLY A 99 -20.90 4.00 14.95
C GLY A 99 -20.75 2.59 14.35
N PHE A 100 -21.76 1.73 14.51
CA PHE A 100 -21.71 0.40 13.89
C PHE A 100 -21.69 0.47 12.36
N TRP A 101 -22.55 1.29 11.75
CA TRP A 101 -22.62 1.51 10.31
C TRP A 101 -21.36 2.12 9.72
N ALA A 102 -20.57 2.85 10.51
CA ALA A 102 -19.27 3.37 10.09
C ALA A 102 -18.33 2.24 9.63
N ASN A 103 -18.42 1.03 10.21
CA ASN A 103 -17.62 -0.11 9.75
C ASN A 103 -17.90 -0.48 8.29
N PHE A 104 -19.16 -0.46 7.86
CA PHE A 104 -19.53 -0.71 6.47
C PHE A 104 -19.07 0.42 5.54
N LEU A 105 -19.09 1.66 6.04
CA LEU A 105 -18.55 2.80 5.29
C LEU A 105 -17.03 2.69 5.10
N PHE A 106 -16.28 2.28 6.12
CA PHE A 106 -14.83 2.01 5.99
C PHE A 106 -14.54 0.84 5.04
N LEU A 107 -15.35 -0.22 5.11
CA LEU A 107 -15.26 -1.35 4.19
C LEU A 107 -15.50 -0.89 2.73
N ALA A 108 -16.57 -0.14 2.49
CA ALA A 108 -16.87 0.42 1.17
C ALA A 108 -15.75 1.35 0.69
N SER A 109 -15.23 2.21 1.56
CA SER A 109 -14.12 3.12 1.24
C SER A 109 -12.86 2.35 0.85
N THR A 110 -12.56 1.24 1.53
CA THR A 110 -11.44 0.35 1.20
C THR A 110 -11.65 -0.31 -0.17
N LEU A 111 -12.87 -0.79 -0.45
CA LEU A 111 -13.20 -1.37 -1.75
C LEU A 111 -13.10 -0.36 -2.90
N PHE A 112 -13.52 0.89 -2.69
CA PHE A 112 -13.35 1.96 -3.68
C PHE A 112 -11.90 2.40 -3.84
N ALA A 113 -11.10 2.34 -2.78
CA ALA A 113 -9.68 2.69 -2.85
C ALA A 113 -8.91 1.77 -3.79
N ILE A 114 -9.29 0.50 -3.94
CA ILE A 114 -8.61 -0.48 -4.80
C ILE A 114 -8.55 -0.04 -6.27
N PRO A 115 -9.67 0.16 -6.99
CA PRO A 115 -9.63 0.58 -8.39
C PRO A 115 -9.01 1.98 -8.56
N ILE A 116 -9.25 2.90 -7.62
CA ILE A 116 -8.61 4.24 -7.66
C ILE A 116 -7.08 4.10 -7.57
N HIS A 117 -6.60 3.21 -6.69
CA HIS A 117 -5.18 2.94 -6.53
C HIS A 117 -4.58 2.30 -7.78
N GLN A 118 -5.27 1.37 -8.42
CA GLN A 118 -4.79 0.76 -9.66
C GLN A 118 -4.74 1.78 -10.82
N ALA A 119 -5.72 2.69 -10.89
CA ALA A 119 -5.75 3.72 -11.92
C ALA A 119 -4.64 4.78 -11.75
N VAL A 120 -4.31 5.14 -10.50
CA VAL A 120 -3.30 6.17 -10.21
C VAL A 120 -1.87 5.59 -10.15
N TYR A 121 -1.75 4.34 -9.69
CA TYR A 121 -0.51 3.60 -9.51
C TYR A 121 -0.60 2.24 -10.24
N PRO A 122 -0.51 2.24 -11.58
CA PRO A 122 -0.54 1.01 -12.38
C PRO A 122 0.61 0.07 -11.98
N LYS A 123 0.28 -1.20 -11.73
CA LYS A 123 1.22 -2.21 -11.20
C LYS A 123 2.16 -2.79 -12.27
N ASP A 124 1.88 -2.49 -13.52
CA ASP A 124 2.51 -2.95 -14.76
C ASP A 124 3.44 -1.90 -15.37
N GLU A 125 3.53 -0.70 -14.76
CA GLU A 125 4.44 0.34 -15.18
C GLU A 125 5.62 0.47 -14.19
N PRO A 126 6.88 0.48 -14.67
CA PRO A 126 8.05 0.64 -13.79
C PRO A 126 8.11 2.04 -13.17
N THR A 127 7.52 3.06 -13.82
CA THR A 127 7.41 4.44 -13.31
C THR A 127 6.65 4.54 -11.98
N THR A 128 5.76 3.58 -11.68
CA THR A 128 5.09 3.48 -10.38
C THR A 128 6.09 3.19 -9.26
N TYR A 129 7.11 2.38 -9.55
CA TYR A 129 8.10 1.90 -8.59
C TYR A 129 9.35 2.78 -8.56
N ILE A 130 9.71 3.39 -9.70
CA ILE A 130 10.87 4.25 -9.89
C ILE A 130 10.37 5.57 -10.49
N SER A 131 10.13 6.56 -9.62
CA SER A 131 9.55 7.86 -10.04
C SER A 131 10.53 9.02 -9.88
N ASN A 132 11.34 9.01 -8.82
CA ASN A 132 12.41 9.98 -8.61
C ASN A 132 13.76 9.25 -8.71
N ILE A 133 14.64 9.79 -9.56
CA ILE A 133 15.98 9.27 -9.83
C ILE A 133 17.08 10.30 -9.55
N GLU A 134 16.77 11.44 -8.94
CA GLU A 134 17.69 12.55 -8.72
C GLU A 134 18.99 12.09 -8.03
N ASN A 135 18.84 11.31 -6.96
CA ASN A 135 19.94 10.73 -6.19
C ASN A 135 20.24 9.28 -6.57
N ALA A 136 19.75 8.80 -7.72
CA ALA A 136 19.90 7.41 -8.11
C ALA A 136 21.37 7.04 -8.37
N SER A 137 21.77 5.87 -7.91
CA SER A 137 23.08 5.29 -8.22
C SER A 137 23.01 3.76 -8.17
N ILE A 138 23.97 3.10 -8.81
CA ILE A 138 24.13 1.66 -8.71
C ILE A 138 25.22 1.32 -7.70
N ILE A 139 25.02 0.22 -6.98
CA ILE A 139 26.06 -0.40 -6.15
C ILE A 139 26.24 -1.85 -6.58
N ASN A 140 27.48 -2.32 -6.46
CA ASN A 140 27.84 -3.69 -6.76
C ASN A 140 27.47 -4.57 -5.56
N ILE A 141 26.59 -5.55 -5.79
CA ILE A 141 26.15 -6.48 -4.74
C ILE A 141 26.74 -7.89 -4.92
N HIS A 142 27.45 -8.13 -6.02
CA HIS A 142 28.11 -9.39 -6.31
C HIS A 142 29.50 -9.18 -6.94
N PRO A 143 30.50 -10.05 -6.68
CA PRO A 143 31.85 -9.92 -7.27
C PRO A 143 31.91 -9.99 -8.81
N SER A 144 30.86 -10.50 -9.48
CA SER A 144 30.77 -10.48 -10.94
C SER A 144 30.44 -9.10 -11.51
N ALA A 145 30.02 -8.15 -10.67
CA ALA A 145 29.74 -6.78 -11.07
C ALA A 145 31.03 -6.06 -11.51
N LYS A 146 30.99 -5.44 -12.68
CA LYS A 146 32.02 -4.51 -13.14
C LYS A 146 31.83 -3.15 -12.47
N GLU A 147 32.91 -2.43 -12.18
CA GLU A 147 32.82 -1.04 -11.70
C GLU A 147 32.29 -0.14 -12.82
N GLN A 148 31.03 0.27 -12.71
CA GLN A 148 30.35 1.11 -13.68
C GLN A 148 29.38 2.07 -12.99
N SER A 149 28.98 3.10 -13.74
CA SER A 149 28.07 4.16 -13.31
C SER A 149 26.68 3.99 -13.93
N LEU A 150 25.66 4.49 -13.23
CA LEU A 150 24.29 4.54 -13.74
C LEU A 150 24.17 5.61 -14.84
N ASN A 151 23.67 5.23 -16.00
CA ASN A 151 23.23 6.19 -17.01
C ASN A 151 21.82 6.69 -16.65
N LYS A 152 21.74 7.80 -15.90
CA LYS A 152 20.46 8.38 -15.45
C LYS A 152 19.55 8.83 -16.59
N GLU A 153 20.13 9.33 -17.68
CA GLU A 153 19.37 9.78 -18.85
C GLU A 153 18.72 8.60 -19.57
N SER A 154 19.48 7.52 -19.77
CA SER A 154 18.96 6.27 -20.32
C SER A 154 17.86 5.69 -19.43
N LEU A 155 18.09 5.63 -18.10
CA LEU A 155 17.08 5.17 -17.15
C LEU A 155 15.77 5.96 -17.28
N LEU A 156 15.84 7.30 -17.29
CA LEU A 156 14.66 8.15 -17.41
C LEU A 156 13.89 7.91 -18.71
N LYS A 157 14.60 7.78 -19.83
CA LYS A 157 14.02 7.50 -21.15
C LYS A 157 13.36 6.12 -21.18
N GLN A 158 14.08 5.11 -20.70
CA GLN A 158 13.67 3.71 -20.80
C GLN A 158 12.52 3.37 -19.86
N LEU A 159 12.39 4.00 -18.68
CA LEU A 159 11.28 3.76 -17.75
C LEU A 159 9.89 3.91 -18.40
N GLN A 160 9.75 4.69 -19.46
CA GLN A 160 8.47 4.86 -20.16
C GLN A 160 8.21 3.78 -21.23
N THR A 161 9.24 3.08 -21.67
CA THR A 161 9.21 2.15 -22.81
C THR A 161 9.47 0.71 -22.42
N MET A 162 10.01 0.44 -21.22
CA MET A 162 10.29 -0.92 -20.77
C MET A 162 9.01 -1.76 -20.75
N LYS A 163 9.16 -3.03 -21.14
CA LYS A 163 8.07 -4.00 -21.12
C LYS A 163 8.28 -4.99 -20.00
N GLN A 164 7.18 -5.37 -19.36
CA GLN A 164 7.21 -6.45 -18.40
C GLN A 164 7.48 -7.77 -19.13
N GLU A 165 8.47 -8.52 -18.66
CA GLU A 165 8.82 -9.83 -19.19
C GLU A 165 8.74 -10.90 -18.10
N THR A 166 8.65 -12.17 -18.52
CA THR A 166 8.65 -13.29 -17.57
C THR A 166 10.08 -13.68 -17.28
N ILE A 167 10.43 -13.76 -15.99
CA ILE A 167 11.68 -14.36 -15.56
C ILE A 167 11.43 -15.77 -15.05
N TYR A 168 12.16 -16.74 -15.61
CA TYR A 168 12.10 -18.14 -15.19
C TYR A 168 13.12 -18.39 -14.08
N SER A 169 12.69 -18.23 -12.82
CA SER A 169 13.56 -18.35 -11.64
C SER A 169 14.27 -19.70 -11.55
N ASP A 170 13.63 -20.78 -12.01
CA ASP A 170 14.22 -22.12 -12.04
C ASP A 170 15.42 -22.18 -12.99
N GLN A 171 15.31 -21.55 -14.17
CA GLN A 171 16.42 -21.48 -15.13
C GLN A 171 17.56 -20.62 -14.59
N TRP A 172 17.24 -19.47 -13.98
CA TRP A 172 18.23 -18.63 -13.35
C TRP A 172 19.00 -19.38 -12.24
N TYR A 173 18.31 -20.15 -11.39
CA TYR A 173 18.96 -20.95 -10.35
C TYR A 173 19.90 -22.02 -10.92
N GLU A 174 19.44 -22.77 -11.93
CA GLU A 174 20.25 -23.79 -12.60
C GLU A 174 21.51 -23.20 -13.25
N ASP A 175 21.36 -22.08 -13.97
CA ASP A 175 22.46 -21.40 -14.66
C ASP A 175 23.50 -20.81 -13.69
N THR A 176 23.04 -20.25 -12.56
CA THR A 176 23.93 -19.63 -11.57
C THR A 176 24.60 -20.64 -10.63
N TYR A 177 23.91 -21.71 -10.21
CA TYR A 177 24.40 -22.59 -9.14
C TYR A 177 24.78 -24.00 -9.58
N MET A 178 24.09 -24.59 -10.56
CA MET A 178 24.27 -26.00 -10.93
C MET A 178 25.30 -26.17 -12.05
N ASN A 179 25.37 -25.23 -12.99
CA ASN A 179 26.20 -25.35 -14.20
C ASN A 179 27.56 -24.63 -14.15
N ALA A 180 27.90 -23.97 -13.04
CA ALA A 180 29.13 -23.18 -12.91
C ALA A 180 29.97 -23.56 -11.66
N GLU A 181 31.27 -23.79 -11.87
CA GLU A 181 32.28 -23.88 -10.81
C GLU A 181 32.18 -22.64 -9.91
N SER A 182 32.35 -22.79 -8.59
CA SER A 182 32.13 -21.71 -7.59
C SER A 182 32.85 -20.38 -7.90
N ASN A 183 33.94 -20.43 -8.68
CA ASN A 183 34.78 -19.27 -9.01
C ASN A 183 34.42 -18.62 -10.37
N LYS A 184 33.44 -19.18 -11.09
CA LYS A 184 32.96 -18.72 -12.41
C LYS A 184 31.46 -18.39 -12.43
N ARG A 185 30.80 -18.39 -11.26
CA ARG A 185 29.38 -18.09 -11.14
C ARG A 185 29.13 -16.62 -11.48
N SER A 186 28.39 -16.38 -12.56
CA SER A 186 27.90 -15.05 -12.92
C SER A 186 26.55 -14.84 -12.25
N GLU A 187 26.45 -13.84 -11.38
CA GLU A 187 25.16 -13.37 -10.88
C GLU A 187 24.48 -12.56 -11.98
N ARG A 188 23.24 -12.92 -12.29
CA ARG A 188 22.42 -12.27 -13.33
C ARG A 188 22.02 -10.87 -12.93
N PHE A 189 21.82 -10.62 -11.63
CA PHE A 189 21.51 -9.29 -11.10
C PHE A 189 22.61 -8.79 -10.16
N PRO A 190 23.80 -8.46 -10.68
CA PRO A 190 24.95 -8.16 -9.83
C PRO A 190 24.93 -6.71 -9.29
N TYR A 191 23.96 -5.90 -9.74
CA TYR A 191 23.80 -4.49 -9.39
C TYR A 191 22.50 -4.22 -8.62
N GLN A 192 22.55 -3.32 -7.63
CA GLN A 192 21.36 -2.78 -6.98
C GLN A 192 21.24 -1.28 -7.26
N LEU A 193 20.05 -0.86 -7.68
CA LEU A 193 19.70 0.55 -7.83
C LEU A 193 19.25 1.11 -6.47
N ILE A 194 19.94 2.15 -6.01
CA ILE A 194 19.66 2.85 -4.76
C ILE A 194 19.39 4.34 -5.03
N GLY A 195 18.92 5.07 -4.02
CA GLY A 195 18.68 6.52 -4.13
C GLY A 195 17.46 6.89 -4.98
N THR A 196 16.61 5.93 -5.33
CA THR A 196 15.35 6.13 -6.03
C THR A 196 14.15 6.11 -5.09
N SER A 197 13.03 6.71 -5.49
CA SER A 197 11.76 6.57 -4.77
C SER A 197 10.59 6.25 -5.68
N SER A 198 9.65 5.45 -5.16
CA SER A 198 8.38 5.13 -5.82
C SER A 198 7.45 6.33 -5.86
N LYS A 199 6.45 6.28 -6.75
CA LYS A 199 5.53 7.39 -6.99
C LYS A 199 4.93 7.89 -5.68
N TRP A 200 4.96 9.21 -5.48
CA TRP A 200 4.52 9.82 -4.23
C TRP A 200 3.11 9.35 -3.83
N GLY A 201 2.93 8.97 -2.57
CA GLY A 201 1.65 8.50 -2.05
C GLY A 201 1.26 7.06 -2.41
N SER A 202 2.10 6.31 -3.14
CA SER A 202 1.83 4.90 -3.48
C SER A 202 1.96 3.95 -2.29
N GLY A 203 2.74 4.31 -1.27
CA GLY A 203 3.06 3.45 -0.13
C GLY A 203 3.87 2.21 -0.50
N LEU A 204 4.50 2.19 -1.68
CA LEU A 204 5.31 1.07 -2.16
C LEU A 204 6.74 1.17 -1.62
N HIS A 205 7.25 0.03 -1.15
CA HIS A 205 8.67 -0.15 -0.85
C HIS A 205 9.22 -1.21 -1.79
N THR A 206 10.21 -0.83 -2.59
CA THR A 206 10.72 -1.65 -3.69
C THR A 206 12.24 -1.70 -3.62
N ILE A 207 12.80 -2.90 -3.62
CA ILE A 207 14.22 -3.14 -3.85
C ILE A 207 14.37 -3.38 -5.35
N ILE A 208 15.35 -2.72 -5.96
CA ILE A 208 15.50 -2.69 -7.41
C ILE A 208 16.87 -3.27 -7.75
N PHE A 209 16.89 -4.32 -8.54
CA PHE A 209 18.11 -4.92 -9.06
C PHE A 209 18.23 -4.67 -10.56
N ILE A 210 19.46 -4.53 -11.04
CA ILE A 210 19.76 -4.35 -12.47
C ILE A 210 20.52 -5.58 -12.95
N GLU A 211 20.13 -6.05 -14.14
CA GLU A 211 20.73 -7.20 -14.80
C GLU A 211 22.16 -6.90 -15.26
N ASP A 212 22.99 -7.94 -15.41
CA ASP A 212 24.40 -7.83 -15.76
C ASP A 212 24.68 -7.17 -17.11
N ASP A 213 23.75 -7.29 -18.06
CA ASP A 213 23.77 -6.59 -19.36
C ASP A 213 23.31 -5.11 -19.28
N GLY A 214 22.84 -4.69 -18.11
CA GLY A 214 22.32 -3.36 -17.85
C GLY A 214 20.95 -3.10 -18.48
N LYS A 215 20.28 -4.09 -19.08
CA LYS A 215 18.99 -3.91 -19.79
C LYS A 215 17.79 -4.44 -19.01
N GLY A 216 18.02 -5.30 -18.01
CA GLY A 216 16.96 -5.79 -17.14
C GLY A 216 16.83 -5.02 -15.83
N ILE A 217 15.60 -4.85 -15.35
CA ILE A 217 15.28 -4.43 -13.99
C ILE A 217 14.41 -5.48 -13.32
N LEU A 218 14.85 -5.96 -12.15
CA LEU A 218 14.04 -6.79 -11.25
C LEU A 218 13.57 -5.95 -10.06
N LEU A 219 12.27 -5.69 -10.01
CA LEU A 219 11.60 -5.01 -8.91
C LEU A 219 11.12 -6.04 -7.89
N SER A 220 11.64 -5.95 -6.67
CA SER A 220 11.26 -6.82 -5.55
C SER A 220 10.46 -6.03 -4.51
N THR A 221 9.19 -6.40 -4.34
CA THR A 221 8.29 -5.85 -3.31
C THR A 221 7.96 -6.92 -2.28
N PRO A 222 7.45 -6.58 -1.08
CA PRO A 222 7.04 -7.58 -0.10
C PRO A 222 5.96 -8.57 -0.59
N LYS A 223 5.24 -8.23 -1.66
CA LYS A 223 4.09 -9.01 -2.17
C LYS A 223 4.44 -9.81 -3.43
N LYS A 224 5.34 -9.30 -4.26
CA LYS A 224 5.66 -9.88 -5.58
C LYS A 224 6.98 -9.35 -6.13
N GLN A 225 7.52 -10.08 -7.08
CA GLN A 225 8.61 -9.63 -7.96
C GLN A 225 8.07 -9.33 -9.36
N LEU A 226 8.65 -8.33 -10.02
CA LEU A 226 8.34 -7.97 -11.40
C LEU A 226 9.63 -7.75 -12.16
N TYR A 227 9.70 -8.26 -13.38
CA TYR A 227 10.85 -8.10 -14.25
C TYR A 227 10.48 -7.27 -15.48
N PHE A 228 11.31 -6.28 -15.78
CA PHE A 228 11.16 -5.35 -16.89
C PHE A 228 12.44 -5.36 -17.72
N ARG A 229 12.31 -5.26 -19.04
CA ARG A 229 13.45 -5.17 -19.96
C ARG A 229 13.39 -3.88 -20.78
N SER A 230 14.52 -3.20 -20.87
CA SER A 230 14.75 -2.02 -21.71
C SER A 230 15.40 -2.37 -23.04
N GLU A 231 15.29 -1.47 -24.01
CA GLU A 231 15.95 -1.62 -25.31
C GLU A 231 17.42 -1.20 -25.21
N ASP A 232 17.68 -0.09 -24.51
CA ASP A 232 19.02 0.47 -24.28
C ASP A 232 19.55 0.07 -22.88
N SER A 233 20.87 0.02 -22.72
CA SER A 233 21.48 -0.20 -21.41
C SER A 233 21.28 0.98 -20.46
N LEU A 234 21.06 0.67 -19.19
CA LEU A 234 20.90 1.60 -18.07
C LEU A 234 22.25 1.94 -17.42
N ILE A 235 23.33 1.26 -17.82
CA ILE A 235 24.67 1.40 -17.26
C ILE A 235 25.59 2.03 -18.31
N GLU A 236 26.49 2.92 -17.87
CA GLU A 236 27.44 3.57 -18.76
C GLU A 236 28.45 2.58 -19.36
N GLY A 237 28.69 2.67 -20.66
CA GLY A 237 29.70 1.85 -21.36
C GLY A 237 29.26 0.42 -21.67
N MET A 238 27.97 0.10 -21.56
CA MET A 238 27.37 -1.15 -22.03
C MET A 238 26.49 -0.88 -23.26
N GLU A 239 26.68 -1.67 -24.32
CA GLU A 239 25.86 -1.62 -25.55
C GLU A 239 24.63 -2.53 -25.48
#